data_AF-A0A3A1NPF4-F1
#
_entry.id   AF-A0A3A1NPF4-F1
#
_cell.length_a   1.000
_cell.length_b   1.000
_cell.length_c   1.000
_cell.angle_alpha   90.00
_cell.angle_beta   90.00
_cell.angle_gamma   90.00
#
_symmetry.space_group_name_H-M   'P 1'
#
loop_
_entity.id
_entity.type
_entity.pdbx_description
1 polymer ?
#
loop_
_entity_poly.entity_id
_entity_poly.type
_entity_poly.pdbx_seq_one_letter_code
_entity_poly.pdbx_strand_id
1 'polypeptide(L)'
;MYIEYMMRLYLAICKYLRALVQIRIYSKALIPLSIYFLLISCNSDEKQLIGKWKTLSIESERGNEIKDVDSDDYYQFNNDGTYMNSFQNSTYIGNWKLDKKSKKIELEYGLATFKGNYRLLQDSLFLELDKYILQRKDSVLGKILIKLEKN
;
A
#
# COMPACT_ATOMS: atom_id res chain seq x y z
N MET A 1 38.71 -57.94 18.46
CA MET A 1 38.99 -57.04 17.31
C MET A 1 37.73 -56.59 16.55
N TYR A 2 36.72 -57.44 16.34
CA TYR A 2 35.48 -57.06 15.62
C TYR A 2 34.57 -56.07 16.37
N ILE A 3 34.52 -56.16 17.71
CA ILE A 3 33.64 -55.34 18.55
C ILE A 3 34.06 -53.86 18.59
N GLU A 4 35.36 -53.57 18.65
CA GLU A 4 35.86 -52.19 18.64
C GLU A 4 35.60 -51.47 17.31
N TYR A 5 35.63 -52.21 16.19
CA TYR A 5 35.34 -51.65 14.87
C TYR A 5 33.86 -51.27 14.73
N MET A 6 32.96 -52.11 15.23
CA MET A 6 31.52 -51.85 15.24
C MET A 6 31.16 -50.65 16.14
N MET A 7 31.85 -50.49 17.28
CA MET A 7 31.62 -49.36 18.18
C MET A 7 32.09 -48.02 17.58
N ARG A 8 33.21 -48.01 16.85
CA ARG A 8 33.70 -46.81 16.13
C ARG A 8 32.80 -46.43 14.96
N LEU A 9 32.29 -47.42 14.20
CA LEU A 9 31.35 -47.19 13.11
C LEU A 9 30.00 -46.64 13.64
N TYR A 10 29.51 -47.19 14.75
CA TYR A 10 28.29 -46.71 15.40
C TYR A 10 28.43 -45.25 15.87
N LEU A 11 29.55 -44.91 16.52
CA LEU A 11 29.83 -43.53 16.95
C LEU A 11 29.96 -42.54 15.78
N ALA A 12 30.55 -42.96 14.65
CA ALA A 12 30.64 -42.15 13.44
C ALA A 12 29.25 -41.90 12.81
N ILE A 13 28.42 -42.94 12.74
CA ILE A 13 27.04 -42.84 12.25
C ILE A 13 26.20 -41.94 13.16
N CYS A 14 26.33 -42.06 14.48
CA CYS A 14 25.62 -41.17 15.42
C CYS A 14 26.04 -39.70 15.30
N LYS A 15 27.32 -39.41 15.05
CA LYS A 15 27.79 -38.04 14.81
C LYS A 15 27.28 -37.48 13.49
N TYR A 16 27.29 -38.29 12.42
CA TYR A 16 26.76 -37.90 11.12
C TYR A 16 25.24 -37.66 11.15
N LEU A 17 24.49 -38.52 11.84
CA LEU A 17 23.05 -38.35 12.05
C LEU A 17 22.72 -37.12 12.90
N ARG A 18 23.51 -36.81 13.94
CA ARG A 18 23.34 -35.56 14.72
C ARG A 18 23.61 -34.30 13.87
N ALA A 19 24.64 -34.32 13.02
CA ALA A 19 24.93 -33.23 12.09
C ALA A 19 23.81 -33.04 11.05
N LEU A 20 23.27 -34.13 10.50
CA LEU A 20 22.11 -34.08 9.59
C LEU A 20 20.83 -33.59 10.27
N VAL A 21 20.61 -33.97 11.54
CA VAL A 21 19.47 -33.47 12.34
C VAL A 21 19.64 -31.99 12.66
N GLN A 22 20.83 -31.50 12.99
CA GLN A 22 21.09 -30.06 13.16
C GLN A 22 20.88 -29.29 11.85
N ILE A 23 21.37 -29.77 10.71
CA ILE A 23 21.14 -29.14 9.38
C ILE A 23 19.65 -29.10 9.01
N ARG A 24 18.86 -30.11 9.40
CA ARG A 24 17.41 -30.20 9.12
C ARG A 24 16.55 -29.39 10.11
N ILE A 25 17.06 -29.09 11.31
CA ILE A 25 16.39 -28.26 12.32
C ILE A 25 16.61 -26.77 12.03
N TYR A 26 17.83 -26.38 11.60
CA TYR A 26 18.10 -24.98 11.23
C TYR A 26 17.38 -24.53 9.94
N SER A 27 17.00 -25.44 9.05
CA SER A 27 16.26 -25.10 7.82
C SER A 27 14.73 -25.04 7.97
N LYS A 28 14.16 -25.57 9.05
CA LYS A 28 12.69 -25.61 9.23
C LYS A 28 12.11 -24.52 10.13
N ALA A 29 12.93 -23.84 10.91
CA ALA A 29 12.49 -22.75 11.79
C ALA A 29 12.66 -21.35 11.17
N LEU A 30 13.62 -21.16 10.25
CA LEU A 30 13.87 -19.86 9.62
C LEU A 30 12.97 -19.56 8.42
N ILE A 31 12.55 -20.59 7.67
CA ILE A 31 11.74 -20.43 6.45
C ILE A 31 10.28 -20.00 6.73
N PRO A 32 9.56 -20.48 7.76
CA PRO A 32 8.19 -20.02 8.00
C PRO A 32 8.14 -18.59 8.57
N LEU A 33 9.20 -18.13 9.25
CA LEU A 33 9.23 -16.77 9.83
C LEU A 33 9.49 -15.69 8.76
N SER A 34 10.38 -15.97 7.80
CA SER A 34 10.66 -15.04 6.69
C SER A 34 9.49 -14.91 5.70
N ILE A 35 8.72 -15.99 5.49
CA ILE A 35 7.51 -15.95 4.65
C ILE A 35 6.39 -15.14 5.35
N TYR A 36 6.27 -15.22 6.68
CA TYR A 36 5.31 -14.41 7.44
C TYR A 36 5.62 -12.91 7.34
N PHE A 37 6.90 -12.51 7.41
CA PHE A 37 7.32 -11.12 7.18
C PHE A 37 7.08 -10.63 5.73
N LEU A 38 7.19 -11.51 4.73
CA LEU A 38 6.91 -11.18 3.32
C LEU A 38 5.41 -11.03 3.01
N LEU A 39 4.51 -11.65 3.80
CA LEU A 39 3.07 -11.54 3.60
C LEU A 39 2.45 -10.29 4.26
N ILE A 40 3.08 -9.72 5.29
CA ILE A 40 2.58 -8.52 5.98
C ILE A 40 2.79 -7.24 5.15
N SER A 41 3.81 -7.19 4.29
CA SER A 41 4.07 -6.01 3.46
C SER A 41 3.11 -5.83 2.28
N CYS A 42 2.21 -6.78 2.02
CA CYS A 42 1.36 -6.75 0.82
C CYS A 42 0.09 -5.87 0.97
N ASN A 43 -0.24 -5.42 2.19
CA ASN A 43 -1.50 -4.73 2.48
C ASN A 43 -1.38 -3.43 3.30
N SER A 44 -0.18 -2.86 3.45
CA SER A 44 -0.01 -1.62 4.24
C SER A 44 -0.73 -0.43 3.62
N ASP A 45 -0.44 -0.10 2.37
CA ASP A 45 -0.79 1.22 1.81
C ASP A 45 -2.30 1.41 1.64
N GLU A 46 -3.02 0.35 1.24
CA GLU A 46 -4.47 0.39 1.03
C GLU A 46 -5.22 0.56 2.36
N LYS A 47 -4.81 -0.19 3.39
CA LYS A 47 -5.35 -0.04 4.75
C LYS A 47 -5.00 1.31 5.34
N GLN A 48 -3.83 1.85 5.00
CA GLN A 48 -3.33 3.12 5.49
C GLN A 48 -3.94 4.32 4.76
N LEU A 49 -4.53 4.11 3.58
CA LEU A 49 -5.32 5.10 2.85
C LEU A 49 -6.75 5.23 3.43
N ILE A 50 -7.28 4.17 4.05
CA ILE A 50 -8.63 4.19 4.64
C ILE A 50 -8.74 5.26 5.72
N GLY A 51 -9.76 6.10 5.61
CA GLY A 51 -10.01 7.18 6.55
C GLY A 51 -10.50 8.45 5.85
N LYS A 52 -10.76 9.47 6.66
CA LYS A 52 -11.14 10.81 6.21
C LYS A 52 -9.91 11.71 6.20
N TRP A 53 -9.73 12.44 5.10
CA TRP A 53 -8.56 13.22 4.78
C TRP A 53 -9.00 14.63 4.45
N LYS A 54 -8.59 15.60 5.26
CA LYS A 54 -8.86 17.01 5.02
C LYS A 54 -7.99 17.53 3.89
N THR A 55 -8.59 18.25 2.95
CA THR A 55 -7.84 18.90 1.87
C THR A 55 -7.04 20.07 2.45
N LEU A 56 -5.74 20.14 2.14
CA LEU A 56 -4.85 21.23 2.57
C LEU A 56 -4.56 22.20 1.44
N SER A 57 -4.32 21.69 0.23
CA SER A 57 -4.09 22.52 -0.95
C SER A 57 -4.43 21.77 -2.24
N ILE A 58 -4.80 22.56 -3.26
CA ILE A 58 -4.96 22.11 -4.64
C ILE A 58 -4.17 23.08 -5.53
N GLU A 59 -3.13 22.59 -6.17
CA GLU A 59 -2.33 23.33 -7.13
C GLU A 59 -2.76 22.96 -8.55
N SER A 60 -3.14 23.95 -9.36
CA SER A 60 -3.43 23.72 -10.78
C SER A 60 -2.15 23.40 -11.58
N GLU A 61 -2.30 22.84 -12.78
CA GLU A 61 -1.18 22.48 -13.68
C GLU A 61 -0.20 23.64 -13.94
N ARG A 62 -0.64 24.90 -13.81
CA ARG A 62 0.20 26.09 -13.99
C ARG A 62 1.09 26.42 -12.78
N GLY A 63 1.01 25.64 -11.70
CA GLY A 63 1.89 25.71 -10.53
C GLY A 63 1.74 26.96 -9.65
N ASN A 64 0.88 27.91 -10.05
CA ASN A 64 0.76 29.23 -9.42
C ASN A 64 -0.63 29.54 -8.85
N GLU A 65 -1.63 28.69 -9.13
CA GLU A 65 -2.98 28.84 -8.59
C GLU A 65 -3.18 27.79 -7.50
N ILE A 66 -3.07 28.23 -6.25
CA ILE A 66 -3.59 27.50 -5.09
C ILE A 66 -5.07 27.85 -5.03
N LYS A 67 -5.94 26.85 -5.22
CA LYS A 67 -7.39 27.10 -5.04
C LYS A 67 -7.67 27.27 -3.56
N ASP A 68 -8.57 28.19 -3.23
CA ASP A 68 -9.13 28.29 -1.89
C ASP A 68 -9.81 26.95 -1.57
N VAL A 69 -9.31 26.32 -0.51
CA VAL A 69 -9.83 25.06 0.02
C VAL A 69 -10.69 25.41 1.22
N ASP A 70 -11.96 25.03 1.20
CA ASP A 70 -12.85 25.25 2.33
C ASP A 70 -12.44 24.38 3.52
N SER A 71 -12.73 24.82 4.74
CA SER A 71 -12.41 24.06 5.96
C SER A 71 -13.01 22.65 5.97
N ASP A 72 -14.06 22.47 5.19
CA ASP A 72 -14.91 21.30 5.14
C ASP A 72 -14.62 20.44 3.90
N ASP A 73 -13.65 20.82 3.06
CA ASP A 73 -13.23 20.03 1.91
C ASP A 73 -12.44 18.79 2.37
N TYR A 74 -12.86 17.61 1.91
CA TYR A 74 -12.22 16.35 2.29
C TYR A 74 -12.32 15.27 1.21
N TYR A 75 -11.51 14.23 1.40
CA TYR A 75 -11.64 12.93 0.76
C TYR A 75 -11.82 11.86 1.84
N GLN A 76 -12.72 10.92 1.65
CA GLN A 76 -12.89 9.78 2.54
C GLN A 76 -12.78 8.49 1.73
N PHE A 77 -11.79 7.66 2.04
CA PHE A 77 -11.60 6.36 1.41
C PHE A 77 -12.13 5.27 2.35
N ASN A 78 -13.09 4.49 1.86
CA ASN A 78 -13.73 3.42 2.61
C ASN A 78 -13.12 2.06 2.26
N ASN A 79 -13.17 1.13 3.21
CA ASN A 79 -12.58 -0.21 3.08
C ASN A 79 -13.33 -1.11 2.06
N ASP A 80 -14.50 -0.70 1.60
CA ASP A 80 -15.28 -1.41 0.57
C ASP A 80 -14.90 -1.03 -0.87
N GLY A 81 -13.89 -0.16 -1.04
CA GLY A 81 -13.45 0.34 -2.34
C GLY A 81 -14.24 1.56 -2.84
N THR A 82 -15.15 2.11 -2.02
CA THR A 82 -15.81 3.38 -2.31
C THR A 82 -15.04 4.56 -1.73
N TYR A 83 -15.17 5.73 -2.34
CA TYR A 83 -14.67 6.98 -1.79
C TYR A 83 -15.73 8.08 -1.87
N MET A 84 -15.59 9.08 -1.00
CA MET A 84 -16.36 10.30 -1.03
C MET A 84 -15.41 11.50 -1.12
N ASN A 85 -15.77 12.50 -1.91
CA ASN A 85 -15.08 13.78 -1.97
C ASN A 85 -16.09 14.89 -1.68
N SER A 86 -15.72 15.82 -0.81
CA SER A 86 -16.41 17.09 -0.65
C SER A 86 -15.49 18.22 -1.09
N PHE A 87 -15.97 19.06 -2.00
CA PHE A 87 -15.24 20.22 -2.51
C PHE A 87 -16.23 21.36 -2.79
N GLN A 88 -16.01 22.54 -2.19
CA GLN A 88 -16.84 23.74 -2.40
C GLN A 88 -18.34 23.46 -2.24
N ASN A 89 -18.72 22.83 -1.12
CA ASN A 89 -20.10 22.44 -0.77
C ASN A 89 -20.76 21.41 -1.70
N SER A 90 -20.00 20.80 -2.63
CA SER A 90 -20.48 19.70 -3.46
C SER A 90 -19.89 18.37 -2.97
N THR A 91 -20.71 17.32 -2.94
CA THR A 91 -20.27 15.98 -2.52
C THR A 91 -20.42 14.97 -3.65
N TYR A 92 -19.35 14.23 -3.91
CA TYR A 92 -19.25 13.20 -4.94
C TYR A 92 -18.91 11.86 -4.29
N ILE A 93 -19.56 10.79 -4.73
CA ILE A 93 -19.34 9.42 -4.23
C ILE A 93 -19.01 8.51 -5.40
N GLY A 94 -17.89 7.81 -5.30
CA GLY A 94 -17.35 6.99 -6.37
C GLY A 94 -16.60 5.76 -5.88
N ASN A 95 -15.86 5.13 -6.78
CA ASN A 95 -14.99 4.00 -6.46
C ASN A 95 -13.53 4.43 -6.56
N TRP A 96 -12.67 3.82 -5.76
CA TRP A 96 -11.23 4.03 -5.84
C TRP A 96 -10.49 2.71 -6.00
N LYS A 97 -9.35 2.77 -6.69
CA LYS A 97 -8.44 1.65 -6.89
C LYS A 97 -7.01 2.13 -6.73
N LEU A 98 -6.17 1.26 -6.17
CA LEU A 98 -4.76 1.55 -5.91
C LEU A 98 -3.88 0.50 -6.57
N ASP A 99 -2.94 0.93 -7.42
CA ASP A 99 -1.83 0.11 -7.86
C ASP A 99 -0.59 0.46 -7.04
N LYS A 100 -0.28 -0.42 -6.08
CA LYS A 100 0.86 -0.28 -5.16
C LYS A 100 2.21 -0.38 -5.86
N LYS A 101 2.30 -1.16 -6.94
CA LYS A 101 3.56 -1.39 -7.66
C LYS A 101 3.94 -0.18 -8.50
N SER A 102 2.97 0.38 -9.21
CA SER A 102 3.19 1.56 -10.04
C SER A 102 2.98 2.89 -9.31
N LYS A 103 2.58 2.85 -8.03
CA LYS A 103 2.21 4.02 -7.22
C LYS A 103 1.15 4.89 -7.90
N LYS A 104 0.14 4.22 -8.48
CA LYS A 104 -0.99 4.86 -9.15
C LYS A 104 -2.28 4.71 -8.37
N ILE A 105 -3.13 5.71 -8.48
CA ILE A 105 -4.50 5.72 -7.94
C ILE A 105 -5.48 6.07 -9.06
N GLU A 106 -6.67 5.49 -8.98
CA GLU A 106 -7.78 5.75 -9.87
C GLU A 106 -9.03 6.04 -9.03
N LEU A 107 -9.69 7.17 -9.31
CA LEU A 107 -10.92 7.62 -8.67
C LEU A 107 -12.01 7.73 -9.74
N GLU A 108 -13.03 6.88 -9.67
CA GLU A 108 -14.10 6.79 -10.66
C GLU A 108 -15.37 7.44 -10.10
N TYR A 109 -15.94 8.41 -10.84
CA TYR A 109 -17.22 9.04 -10.50
C TYR A 109 -18.06 9.25 -11.76
N GLY A 110 -19.16 8.51 -11.89
CA GLY A 110 -20.02 8.55 -13.08
C GLY A 110 -19.23 8.23 -14.36
N LEU A 111 -19.23 9.17 -15.32
CA LEU A 111 -18.46 9.05 -16.57
C LEU A 111 -17.04 9.62 -16.49
N ALA A 112 -16.69 10.25 -15.35
CA ALA A 112 -15.39 10.84 -15.11
C ALA A 112 -14.50 9.87 -14.34
N THR A 113 -13.21 9.91 -14.65
CA THR A 113 -12.20 9.14 -13.94
C THR A 113 -10.97 10.01 -13.72
N PHE A 114 -10.47 10.05 -12.49
CA PHE A 114 -9.23 10.74 -12.15
C PHE A 114 -8.15 9.70 -11.94
N LYS A 115 -7.06 9.78 -12.69
CA LYS A 115 -5.95 8.82 -12.61
C LYS A 115 -4.65 9.55 -12.43
N GLY A 116 -3.75 8.97 -11.65
CA GLY A 116 -2.40 9.50 -11.58
C GLY A 116 -1.58 8.91 -10.46
N ASN A 117 -0.57 9.65 -10.04
CA ASN A 117 0.39 9.18 -9.05
C ASN A 117 -0.09 9.51 -7.63
N TYR A 118 0.25 8.66 -6.67
CA TYR A 118 0.08 8.98 -5.26
C TYR A 118 1.39 8.79 -4.49
N ARG A 119 1.54 9.58 -3.43
CA ARG A 119 2.58 9.39 -2.42
C ARG A 119 1.96 9.47 -1.04
N LEU A 120 1.94 8.33 -0.37
CA LEU A 120 1.47 8.21 1.00
C LEU A 120 2.64 8.42 1.98
N LEU A 121 2.49 9.38 2.88
CA LEU A 121 3.29 9.55 4.09
C LEU A 121 2.44 9.18 5.31
N GLN A 122 3.00 9.26 6.51
CA GLN A 122 2.33 8.76 7.73
C GLN A 122 0.95 9.40 7.99
N ASP A 123 0.81 10.70 7.80
CA ASP A 123 -0.45 11.45 8.00
C ASP A 123 -0.85 12.30 6.80
N SER A 124 -0.11 12.21 5.68
CA SER A 124 -0.26 13.08 4.53
C SER A 124 -0.30 12.26 3.25
N LEU A 125 -1.21 12.60 2.35
CA LEU A 125 -1.34 11.99 1.04
C LEU A 125 -1.19 13.07 -0.04
N PHE A 126 -0.28 12.83 -0.96
CA PHE A 126 -0.09 13.65 -2.14
C PHE A 126 -0.67 12.93 -3.34
N LEU A 127 -1.51 13.62 -4.11
CA LEU A 127 -2.11 13.12 -5.34
C LEU A 127 -1.70 14.03 -6.48
N GLU A 128 -1.35 13.45 -7.62
CA GLU A 128 -1.13 14.17 -8.87
C GLU A 128 -2.01 13.52 -9.92
N LEU A 129 -3.12 14.16 -10.27
CA LEU A 129 -4.22 13.53 -10.99
C LEU A 129 -4.49 14.20 -12.34
N ASP A 130 -4.72 13.37 -13.34
CA ASP A 130 -5.31 13.71 -14.62
C ASP A 130 -6.79 13.33 -14.63
N LYS A 131 -7.63 14.16 -15.24
CA LYS A 131 -9.06 13.90 -15.46
C LYS A 131 -9.28 13.27 -16.83
N TYR A 132 -10.11 12.24 -16.86
CA TYR A 132 -10.57 11.55 -18.05
C TYR A 132 -12.09 11.56 -18.11
N ILE A 133 -12.65 11.72 -19.30
CA ILE A 133 -14.09 11.55 -19.59
C ILE A 133 -14.21 10.51 -20.68
N LEU A 134 -14.98 9.44 -20.44
CA LEU A 134 -15.13 8.33 -21.40
C LEU A 134 -13.77 7.82 -21.91
N GLN A 135 -12.80 7.68 -20.99
CA GLN A 135 -11.43 7.23 -21.22
C GLN A 135 -10.52 8.18 -22.04
N ARG A 136 -11.02 9.34 -22.47
CA ARG A 136 -10.19 10.37 -23.11
C ARG A 136 -9.68 11.33 -22.06
N LYS A 137 -8.37 11.65 -22.09
CA LYS A 137 -7.80 12.67 -21.22
C LYS A 137 -8.47 14.01 -21.56
N ASP A 138 -9.07 14.61 -20.55
CA ASP A 138 -9.84 15.86 -20.64
C ASP A 138 -8.99 17.04 -20.19
N SER A 139 -8.41 16.94 -19.00
CA SER A 139 -7.60 18.00 -18.38
C SER A 139 -6.68 17.43 -17.31
N VAL A 140 -5.67 18.19 -16.90
CA VAL A 140 -4.92 17.90 -15.68
C VAL A 140 -5.69 18.51 -14.51
N LEU A 141 -6.03 17.70 -13.51
CA LEU A 141 -6.71 18.21 -12.31
C LEU A 141 -5.73 18.98 -11.43
N GLY A 142 -4.48 18.49 -11.34
CA GLY A 142 -3.39 19.12 -10.62
C GLY A 142 -2.86 18.28 -9.46
N LYS A 143 -2.15 18.95 -8.54
CA LYS A 143 -1.58 18.34 -7.34
C LYS A 143 -2.45 18.65 -6.14
N ILE A 144 -2.77 17.63 -5.36
CA ILE A 144 -3.62 17.75 -4.17
C ILE A 144 -2.82 17.24 -2.99
N LEU A 145 -2.73 18.05 -1.95
CA LEU A 145 -2.21 17.64 -0.65
C LEU A 145 -3.38 17.50 0.31
N ILE A 146 -3.54 16.31 0.88
CA ILE A 146 -4.55 16.03 1.89
C ILE A 146 -3.91 15.41 3.13
N LYS A 147 -4.51 15.65 4.30
CA LYS A 147 -4.01 15.20 5.60
C LYS A 147 -5.04 14.37 6.32
N LEU A 148 -4.62 13.24 6.90
CA LEU A 148 -5.50 12.35 7.65
C LEU A 148 -6.10 13.11 8.84
N GLU A 149 -7.42 13.09 8.94
CA GLU A 149 -8.15 13.62 10.08
C GLU A 149 -7.91 12.65 11.26
N LYS A 150 -7.25 13.15 12.30
CA LYS A 150 -7.07 12.40 13.54
C LYS A 150 -8.37 12.55 14.34
N ASN A 151 -9.12 11.45 14.47
CA ASN A 151 -10.22 11.36 15.43
C ASN A 151 -9.70 11.46 16.87
#